data_AF-A0AAE1AKJ5-F1
#
_entry.id   AF-A0AAE1AKJ5-F1
#
_cell.length_a   1.000
_cell.length_b   1.000
_cell.length_c   1.000
_cell.angle_alpha   90.00
_cell.angle_beta   90.00
_cell.angle_gamma   90.00
#
_symmetry.space_group_name_H-M   'P 1'
#
loop_
_entity.id
_entity.type
_entity.pdbx_description
1 polymer ?
#
loop_
_entity_poly.entity_id
_entity_poly.type
_entity_poly.pdbx_seq_one_letter_code
_entity_poly.pdbx_strand_id
1 'polypeptide(L)'
;MGNSKKNKDLQVHIVEQHNDAVPPIHRAIASRLLPFSCAAMVHLDSHPDLLLPVHMQADTVFKPSQLYESLSIENWILPLVYAKHFDHIIWIKPPWAHQIPVSKQRFFVGRCAQSGCIRVTSKENYFLTDGLFRPASELSDPGILTLQVEQVLPSAWPDLDSTYVPNESVSAATELRPVLSWIHHFQDSLTEKSYVLDIDLDFFSTANPFRGLVEPAAEQALRRLYHYTTPSDFSDKTIACFTQAREEQLNLLEEVFTKLENERLRRESDQREADEDINPSHKNPFADMLDNARKQGLEEEKIQDLNVVCQAVLKQSYQNAQSATKRPPLSKQSEEPNTVNQLTSHSPQSSARSSLLYPTSLSASTSPSKPEMRSQVESTKRDSSIKETKKTSNVEQKASPPCLGSFDSLLPQKPQKVSSLSQSIEPAACGKSLESLHSMQESFDKQVKENSNGEAFHAPVTGHIQLEDVTFMQLHDFGCTLDDTELPHHLSSQSQVDALLSEVKVMLESLPRPALITIARSSDDGYCPKGEVDLYERDVLKMLEETFGPLTITKHYEN
;
A
#
# COMPACT_ATOMS: atom_id res chain seq x y z
N MET A 1 29.35 -28.61 -30.60
CA MET A 1 27.97 -28.35 -31.06
C MET A 1 27.22 -27.75 -29.87
N GLY A 2 26.79 -26.48 -29.98
CA GLY A 2 26.15 -25.79 -28.87
C GLY A 2 24.71 -26.26 -28.69
N ASN A 3 24.33 -26.58 -27.45
CA ASN A 3 22.95 -26.83 -27.11
C ASN A 3 22.22 -25.47 -27.13
N SER A 4 21.50 -25.17 -28.21
CA SER A 4 20.57 -24.05 -28.25
C SER A 4 19.47 -24.34 -27.23
N LYS A 5 19.58 -23.78 -26.03
CA LYS A 5 18.45 -23.68 -25.11
C LYS A 5 17.41 -22.86 -25.86
N LYS A 6 16.31 -23.49 -26.28
CA LYS A 6 15.12 -22.76 -26.73
C LYS A 6 14.81 -21.74 -25.65
N ASN A 7 14.88 -20.46 -25.99
CA ASN A 7 14.61 -19.40 -25.04
C ASN A 7 13.15 -19.57 -24.63
N LYS A 8 12.89 -19.86 -23.35
CA LYS A 8 11.51 -20.02 -22.89
C LYS A 8 10.88 -18.64 -22.85
N ASP A 9 9.65 -18.59 -23.34
CA ASP A 9 8.75 -17.46 -23.24
C ASP A 9 8.72 -16.99 -21.77
N LEU A 10 8.78 -15.67 -21.57
CA LEU A 10 8.80 -15.09 -20.23
C LEU A 10 7.39 -15.12 -19.64
N GLN A 11 7.24 -15.62 -18.41
CA GLN A 11 5.93 -15.66 -17.74
C GLN A 11 5.57 -14.27 -17.22
N VAL A 12 4.40 -13.78 -17.63
CA VAL A 12 3.81 -12.50 -17.22
C VAL A 12 2.47 -12.80 -16.57
N HIS A 13 2.28 -12.36 -15.32
CA HIS A 13 1.06 -12.53 -14.56
C HIS A 13 0.43 -11.16 -14.32
N ILE A 14 -0.74 -10.92 -14.90
CA ILE A 14 -1.46 -9.64 -14.77
C ILE A 14 -2.62 -9.83 -13.79
N VAL A 15 -2.63 -9.03 -12.74
CA VAL A 15 -3.58 -9.08 -11.63
C VAL A 15 -4.33 -7.76 -11.52
N GLU A 16 -5.46 -7.76 -10.81
CA GLU A 16 -6.20 -6.53 -10.59
C GLU A 16 -5.57 -5.74 -9.44
N GLN A 17 -5.66 -6.30 -8.23
CA GLN A 17 -5.12 -5.74 -6.99
C GLN A 17 -3.64 -6.11 -6.82
N HIS A 18 -2.82 -5.19 -6.30
CA HIS A 18 -1.36 -5.38 -6.20
C HIS A 18 -0.97 -6.63 -5.40
N ASN A 19 -1.64 -6.90 -4.28
CA ASN A 19 -1.39 -8.06 -3.43
C ASN A 19 -1.67 -9.42 -4.11
N ASP A 20 -2.42 -9.47 -5.21
CA ASP A 20 -2.63 -10.69 -5.99
C ASP A 20 -1.37 -11.09 -6.80
N ALA A 21 -0.30 -10.29 -6.79
CA ALA A 21 1.02 -10.70 -7.27
C ALA A 21 1.65 -11.84 -6.43
N VAL A 22 1.23 -12.02 -5.16
CA VAL A 22 1.83 -13.00 -4.25
C VAL A 22 1.57 -14.47 -4.66
N PRO A 23 0.35 -14.93 -5.01
CA PRO A 23 0.13 -16.30 -5.48
C PRO A 23 0.94 -16.70 -6.74
N PRO A 24 1.09 -15.85 -7.78
CA PRO A 24 2.08 -16.03 -8.85
C PRO A 24 3.52 -16.22 -8.35
N ILE A 25 4.01 -15.35 -7.48
CA ILE A 25 5.37 -15.41 -6.92
C ILE A 25 5.57 -16.72 -6.14
N HIS A 26 4.63 -17.09 -5.26
CA HIS A 26 4.66 -18.35 -4.53
C HIS A 26 4.64 -19.58 -5.45
N ARG A 27 3.89 -19.53 -6.58
CA ARG A 27 3.88 -20.58 -7.59
C ARG A 27 5.23 -20.70 -8.33
N ALA A 28 5.87 -19.57 -8.62
CA ALA A 28 7.21 -19.51 -9.20
C ALA A 28 8.29 -20.07 -8.24
N ILE A 29 8.19 -19.80 -6.94
CA ILE A 29 9.02 -20.41 -5.90
C ILE A 29 8.79 -21.93 -5.83
N ALA A 30 7.54 -22.37 -5.72
CA ALA A 30 7.18 -23.79 -5.61
C ALA A 30 7.62 -24.63 -6.83
N SER A 31 7.58 -24.03 -8.03
CA SER A 31 8.04 -24.63 -9.29
C SER A 31 9.55 -24.49 -9.54
N ARG A 32 10.29 -23.81 -8.64
CA ARG A 32 11.73 -23.51 -8.75
C ARG A 32 12.11 -22.65 -9.96
N LEU A 33 11.17 -21.83 -10.43
CA LEU A 33 11.45 -20.71 -11.34
C LEU A 33 12.19 -19.59 -10.60
N LEU A 34 11.75 -19.31 -9.37
CA LEU A 34 12.45 -18.48 -8.39
C LEU A 34 13.16 -19.38 -7.35
N PRO A 35 14.27 -18.92 -6.75
CA PRO A 35 14.85 -19.57 -5.58
C PRO A 35 13.91 -19.44 -4.37
N PHE A 36 14.06 -20.33 -3.39
CA PHE A 36 13.25 -20.28 -2.17
C PHE A 36 13.51 -19.04 -1.29
N SER A 37 14.72 -18.49 -1.37
CA SER A 37 15.15 -17.36 -0.56
C SER A 37 16.17 -16.49 -1.29
N CYS A 38 16.34 -15.25 -0.83
CA CYS A 38 17.35 -14.31 -1.32
C CYS A 38 17.21 -13.95 -2.81
N ALA A 39 15.99 -13.95 -3.35
CA ALA A 39 15.68 -13.30 -4.61
C ALA A 39 15.72 -11.76 -4.44
N ALA A 40 15.76 -11.05 -5.56
CA ALA A 40 15.52 -9.61 -5.60
C ALA A 40 14.17 -9.29 -6.26
N MET A 41 13.71 -8.04 -6.11
CA MET A 41 12.59 -7.47 -6.86
C MET A 41 13.02 -6.14 -7.45
N VAL A 42 12.60 -5.88 -8.69
CA VAL A 42 12.60 -4.53 -9.29
C VAL A 42 11.14 -4.13 -9.38
N HIS A 43 10.77 -3.05 -8.71
CA HIS A 43 9.39 -2.63 -8.45
C HIS A 43 9.14 -1.26 -9.07
N LEU A 44 8.10 -1.11 -9.89
CA LEU A 44 7.73 0.17 -10.52
C LEU A 44 6.35 0.59 -10.02
N ASP A 45 6.28 1.75 -9.36
CA ASP A 45 5.11 2.16 -8.58
C ASP A 45 5.07 3.67 -8.35
N SER A 46 3.88 4.30 -8.35
CA SER A 46 3.69 5.69 -7.91
C SER A 46 3.61 5.83 -6.38
N HIS A 47 3.12 4.81 -5.69
CA HIS A 47 2.79 4.76 -4.27
C HIS A 47 3.90 4.12 -3.41
N PRO A 48 3.71 4.02 -2.08
CA PRO A 48 4.68 3.43 -1.18
C PRO A 48 4.20 2.07 -0.63
N ASP A 49 3.98 1.07 -1.50
CA ASP A 49 3.40 -0.25 -1.17
C ASP A 49 4.37 -1.20 -0.40
N LEU A 50 5.01 -0.65 0.64
CA LEU A 50 6.01 -1.27 1.51
C LEU A 50 5.53 -1.41 2.96
N LEU A 51 4.24 -1.26 3.24
CA LEU A 51 3.72 -1.37 4.61
C LEU A 51 3.66 -2.83 5.09
N LEU A 52 3.17 -3.00 6.32
CA LEU A 52 2.87 -4.29 6.93
C LEU A 52 1.44 -4.27 7.45
N PRO A 53 0.65 -5.35 7.33
CA PRO A 53 -0.66 -5.40 7.98
C PRO A 53 -0.46 -5.33 9.50
N VAL A 54 -0.96 -4.25 10.11
CA VAL A 54 -0.64 -3.85 11.50
C VAL A 54 -0.90 -4.94 12.54
N HIS A 55 -1.86 -5.83 12.29
CA HIS A 55 -2.25 -6.94 13.17
C HIS A 55 -1.75 -8.32 12.72
N MET A 56 -0.96 -8.43 11.64
CA MET A 56 -0.49 -9.72 11.14
C MET A 56 0.45 -10.42 12.12
N GLN A 57 -0.04 -11.51 12.72
CA GLN A 57 0.76 -12.46 13.49
C GLN A 57 1.82 -13.11 12.61
N ALA A 58 3.05 -13.21 13.11
CA ALA A 58 4.19 -13.69 12.31
C ALA A 58 4.07 -15.16 11.84
N ASP A 59 3.24 -15.99 12.48
CA ASP A 59 2.94 -17.35 12.00
C ASP A 59 1.97 -17.39 10.80
N THR A 60 1.26 -16.29 10.50
CA THR A 60 0.34 -16.18 9.35
C THR A 60 1.09 -16.15 8.02
N VAL A 61 2.26 -15.51 7.98
CA VAL A 61 3.10 -15.41 6.77
C VAL A 61 3.42 -16.78 6.16
N PHE A 62 3.57 -17.81 6.99
CA PHE A 62 3.89 -19.17 6.53
C PHE A 62 2.67 -20.03 6.17
N LYS A 63 1.47 -19.43 6.08
CA LYS A 63 0.19 -20.10 5.80
C LYS A 63 -0.48 -19.43 4.58
N PRO A 64 -0.16 -19.85 3.34
CA PRO A 64 -0.52 -19.11 2.13
C PRO A 64 -1.96 -18.59 2.05
N SER A 65 -2.98 -19.41 2.34
CA SER A 65 -4.38 -18.96 2.34
C SER A 65 -4.65 -17.83 3.33
N GLN A 66 -4.21 -17.99 4.59
CA GLN A 66 -4.39 -16.97 5.63
C GLN A 66 -3.57 -15.72 5.35
N LEU A 67 -2.39 -15.87 4.72
CA LEU A 67 -1.61 -14.74 4.24
C LEU A 67 -2.41 -13.97 3.19
N TYR A 68 -2.82 -14.60 2.08
CA TYR A 68 -3.53 -13.92 0.99
C TYR A 68 -4.81 -13.22 1.45
N GLU A 69 -5.58 -13.84 2.35
CA GLU A 69 -6.79 -13.27 2.96
C GLU A 69 -6.54 -12.07 3.91
N SER A 70 -5.28 -11.75 4.21
CA SER A 70 -4.88 -10.70 5.15
C SER A 70 -3.91 -9.65 4.57
N LEU A 71 -3.77 -9.64 3.24
CA LEU A 71 -3.01 -8.62 2.51
C LEU A 71 -3.94 -7.64 1.82
N SER A 72 -3.45 -6.41 1.69
CA SER A 72 -4.01 -5.34 0.86
C SER A 72 -2.92 -4.80 -0.05
N ILE A 73 -3.29 -3.95 -1.01
CA ILE A 73 -2.41 -3.39 -2.04
C ILE A 73 -1.13 -2.75 -1.50
N GLU A 74 -1.20 -2.10 -0.33
CA GLU A 74 -0.10 -1.33 0.24
C GLU A 74 0.90 -2.14 1.09
N ASN A 75 0.59 -3.41 1.40
CA ASN A 75 1.22 -4.12 2.53
C ASN A 75 1.78 -5.53 2.24
N TRP A 76 1.86 -5.93 0.96
CA TRP A 76 2.13 -7.32 0.56
C TRP A 76 3.61 -7.71 0.41
N ILE A 77 4.52 -6.75 0.21
CA ILE A 77 5.95 -7.02 -0.07
C ILE A 77 6.72 -7.47 1.18
N LEU A 78 6.59 -6.73 2.29
CA LEU A 78 7.39 -7.00 3.50
C LEU A 78 7.08 -8.34 4.21
N PRO A 79 5.86 -8.90 4.16
CA PRO A 79 5.62 -10.29 4.57
C PRO A 79 6.52 -11.29 3.83
N LEU A 80 6.81 -11.09 2.54
CA LEU A 80 7.70 -11.96 1.75
C LEU A 80 9.18 -11.78 2.11
N VAL A 81 9.56 -10.58 2.57
CA VAL A 81 10.87 -10.31 3.20
C VAL A 81 10.98 -11.03 4.54
N TYR A 82 9.92 -11.02 5.36
CA TYR A 82 9.90 -11.80 6.61
C TYR A 82 9.99 -13.32 6.35
N ALA A 83 9.40 -13.81 5.26
CA ALA A 83 9.56 -15.18 4.78
C ALA A 83 10.95 -15.48 4.17
N LYS A 84 11.83 -14.47 4.04
CA LYS A 84 13.16 -14.52 3.39
C LYS A 84 13.15 -14.80 1.89
N HIS A 85 11.99 -14.71 1.23
CA HIS A 85 11.87 -14.88 -0.22
C HIS A 85 12.66 -13.78 -0.95
N PHE A 86 12.51 -12.53 -0.49
CA PHE A 86 13.29 -11.38 -0.96
C PHE A 86 14.21 -10.82 0.13
N ASP A 87 15.39 -10.34 -0.27
CA ASP A 87 16.35 -9.63 0.61
C ASP A 87 16.83 -8.29 0.00
N HIS A 88 16.44 -7.99 -1.24
CA HIS A 88 16.77 -6.77 -1.98
C HIS A 88 15.55 -6.33 -2.79
N ILE A 89 15.00 -5.16 -2.49
CA ILE A 89 13.95 -4.50 -3.27
C ILE A 89 14.56 -3.25 -3.89
N ILE A 90 14.42 -3.12 -5.21
CA ILE A 90 14.84 -1.95 -5.98
C ILE A 90 13.56 -1.23 -6.41
N TRP A 91 13.24 -0.16 -5.69
CA TRP A 91 12.05 0.66 -5.92
C TRP A 91 12.35 1.73 -6.97
N ILE A 92 11.60 1.72 -8.05
CA ILE A 92 11.71 2.66 -9.15
C ILE A 92 10.44 3.51 -9.15
N LYS A 93 10.58 4.78 -8.78
CA LYS A 93 9.45 5.71 -8.66
C LYS A 93 9.45 6.78 -9.77
N PRO A 94 8.28 7.28 -10.19
CA PRO A 94 8.17 8.35 -11.19
C PRO A 94 8.51 9.73 -10.60
N PRO A 95 8.53 10.80 -11.42
CA PRO A 95 8.91 12.15 -10.98
C PRO A 95 8.03 12.77 -9.90
N TRP A 96 6.73 12.47 -9.90
CA TRP A 96 5.72 13.02 -8.98
C TRP A 96 5.60 12.27 -7.65
N ALA A 97 6.15 11.05 -7.55
CA ALA A 97 6.09 10.24 -6.36
C ALA A 97 7.10 10.77 -5.32
N HIS A 98 6.62 11.35 -4.23
CA HIS A 98 7.46 12.04 -3.24
C HIS A 98 7.48 11.38 -1.85
N GLN A 99 6.60 10.42 -1.56
CA GLN A 99 6.51 9.79 -0.23
C GLN A 99 7.78 9.02 0.17
N ILE A 100 8.42 8.34 -0.78
CA ILE A 100 9.68 7.63 -0.53
C ILE A 100 10.85 8.42 -1.16
N PRO A 101 11.83 8.88 -0.35
CA PRO A 101 13.01 9.56 -0.87
C PRO A 101 13.96 8.60 -1.58
N VAL A 102 14.61 9.09 -2.65
CA VAL A 102 15.74 8.40 -3.30
C VAL A 102 16.81 8.13 -2.26
N SER A 103 17.09 6.85 -2.02
CA SER A 103 17.84 6.39 -0.83
C SER A 103 18.35 4.96 -1.01
N LYS A 104 19.34 4.57 -0.21
CA LYS A 104 19.76 3.17 -0.07
C LYS A 104 19.86 2.84 1.41
N GLN A 105 18.90 2.08 1.89
CA GLN A 105 18.74 1.76 3.30
C GLN A 105 18.71 0.26 3.54
N ARG A 106 19.01 -0.15 4.78
CA ARG A 106 18.99 -1.55 5.18
C ARG A 106 18.40 -1.68 6.57
N PHE A 107 17.36 -2.49 6.71
CA PHE A 107 16.62 -2.67 7.96
C PHE A 107 16.14 -4.11 8.12
N PHE A 108 15.57 -4.40 9.29
CA PHE A 108 15.01 -5.70 9.60
C PHE A 108 13.48 -5.70 9.57
N VAL A 109 12.91 -6.82 9.15
CA VAL A 109 11.48 -7.15 9.30
C VAL A 109 11.42 -8.37 10.22
N GLY A 110 10.77 -8.30 11.38
CA GLY A 110 10.86 -9.34 12.40
C GLY A 110 9.61 -9.49 13.27
N ARG A 111 9.54 -10.57 14.04
CA ARG A 111 8.46 -10.81 15.00
C ARG A 111 8.68 -9.95 16.24
N CYS A 112 7.75 -9.06 16.56
CA CYS A 112 7.77 -8.32 17.82
C CYS A 112 7.56 -9.28 19.00
N ALA A 113 8.47 -9.27 19.97
CA ALA A 113 8.43 -10.13 21.15
C ALA A 113 7.20 -9.89 22.06
N GLN A 114 6.61 -8.69 22.00
CA GLN A 114 5.46 -8.31 22.83
C GLN A 114 4.11 -8.70 22.19
N SER A 115 3.91 -8.41 20.90
CA SER A 115 2.61 -8.60 20.22
C SER A 115 2.52 -9.87 19.37
N GLY A 116 3.65 -10.50 19.03
CA GLY A 116 3.71 -11.59 18.05
C GLY A 116 3.54 -11.16 16.59
N CYS A 117 3.17 -9.89 16.35
CA CYS A 117 3.01 -9.33 15.01
C CYS A 117 4.36 -9.07 14.34
N ILE A 118 4.36 -9.00 13.01
CA ILE A 118 5.52 -8.50 12.25
C ILE A 118 5.65 -6.97 12.35
N ARG A 119 6.88 -6.50 12.48
CA ARG A 119 7.27 -5.09 12.65
C ARG A 119 8.63 -4.84 11.97
N VAL A 120 8.97 -3.56 11.72
CA VAL A 120 10.24 -3.17 11.08
C VAL A 120 11.18 -2.41 12.01
N THR A 121 12.46 -2.31 11.65
CA THR A 121 13.42 -1.41 12.33
C THR A 121 13.74 -0.14 11.55
N SER A 122 13.09 0.10 10.40
CA SER A 122 13.29 1.35 9.65
C SER A 122 12.58 2.51 10.34
N LYS A 123 13.18 3.69 10.23
CA LYS A 123 12.70 4.95 10.81
C LYS A 123 12.25 5.97 9.76
N GLU A 124 12.11 5.53 8.51
CA GLU A 124 11.43 6.33 7.49
C GLU A 124 9.99 6.59 7.91
N ASN A 125 9.50 7.79 7.62
CA ASN A 125 8.30 8.28 8.28
C ASN A 125 7.06 7.42 8.00
N TYR A 126 6.93 6.87 6.78
CA TYR A 126 5.85 5.95 6.38
C TYR A 126 5.74 4.66 7.22
N PHE A 127 6.79 4.27 7.96
CA PHE A 127 6.69 3.17 8.94
C PHE A 127 6.33 3.65 10.35
N LEU A 128 6.59 4.92 10.64
CA LEU A 128 6.36 5.53 11.95
C LEU A 128 4.91 5.96 12.09
N THR A 129 4.33 6.53 11.02
CA THR A 129 2.92 6.89 10.86
C THR A 129 1.98 5.73 11.17
N ASP A 130 2.37 4.51 10.79
CA ASP A 130 1.53 3.31 10.84
C ASP A 130 1.77 2.44 12.08
N GLY A 131 2.57 2.90 13.05
CA GLY A 131 2.84 2.12 14.27
C GLY A 131 3.81 0.94 14.07
N LEU A 132 4.50 0.85 12.92
CA LEU A 132 5.22 -0.36 12.48
C LEU A 132 6.66 -0.48 13.00
N PHE A 133 7.29 0.58 13.49
CA PHE A 133 8.65 0.51 14.05
C PHE A 133 8.70 -0.26 15.38
N ARG A 134 9.74 -1.08 15.55
CA ARG A 134 10.26 -1.55 16.84
C ARG A 134 11.78 -1.57 16.83
N PRO A 135 12.46 -1.35 17.97
CA PRO A 135 13.91 -1.46 18.05
C PRO A 135 14.37 -2.90 17.79
N ALA A 136 15.57 -3.06 17.22
CA ALA A 136 16.08 -4.38 16.83
C ALA A 136 16.20 -5.38 18.00
N SER A 137 16.31 -4.89 19.25
CA SER A 137 16.32 -5.70 20.47
C SER A 137 14.99 -6.36 20.81
N GLU A 138 13.88 -5.91 20.22
CA GLU A 138 12.52 -6.42 20.44
C GLU A 138 12.01 -7.33 19.31
N LEU A 139 12.83 -7.56 18.29
CA LEU A 139 12.49 -8.41 17.14
C LEU A 139 13.20 -9.76 17.18
N SER A 140 12.45 -10.84 16.97
CA SER A 140 13.00 -12.17 16.71
C SER A 140 12.94 -12.54 15.23
N ASP A 141 13.80 -13.49 14.86
CA ASP A 141 13.86 -14.15 13.54
C ASP A 141 13.94 -13.20 12.32
N PRO A 142 14.68 -12.06 12.39
CA PRO A 142 14.56 -10.97 11.42
C PRO A 142 14.91 -11.39 9.99
N GLY A 143 14.04 -11.03 9.04
CA GLY A 143 14.41 -10.84 7.64
C GLY A 143 15.24 -9.57 7.51
N ILE A 144 16.12 -9.55 6.51
CA ILE A 144 16.98 -8.40 6.23
C ILE A 144 16.58 -7.88 4.86
N LEU A 145 16.15 -6.62 4.79
CA LEU A 145 15.89 -5.95 3.54
C LEU A 145 17.00 -4.94 3.25
N THR A 146 17.55 -4.99 2.05
CA THR A 146 18.17 -3.83 1.40
C THR A 146 17.12 -3.19 0.50
N LEU A 147 16.70 -1.97 0.83
CA LEU A 147 15.80 -1.18 -0.02
C LEU A 147 16.63 -0.11 -0.72
N GLN A 148 16.64 -0.13 -2.05
CA GLN A 148 17.25 0.90 -2.87
C GLN A 148 16.16 1.58 -3.68
N VAL A 149 16.01 2.89 -3.51
CA VAL A 149 14.98 3.72 -4.13
C VAL A 149 15.66 4.64 -5.13
N GLU A 150 15.29 4.53 -6.40
CA GLU A 150 15.79 5.35 -7.50
C GLU A 150 14.60 6.03 -8.20
N GLN A 151 14.84 7.19 -8.80
CA GLN A 151 13.82 7.93 -9.54
C GLN A 151 14.09 7.87 -11.04
N VAL A 152 13.09 7.47 -11.82
CA VAL A 152 13.09 7.68 -13.28
C VAL A 152 12.64 9.11 -13.55
N LEU A 153 13.47 9.83 -14.29
CA LEU A 153 13.18 11.18 -14.78
C LEU A 153 13.61 11.26 -16.25
N PRO A 154 12.67 11.18 -17.21
CA PRO A 154 13.01 11.33 -18.62
C PRO A 154 13.66 12.69 -18.91
N SER A 155 14.66 12.77 -19.79
CA SER A 155 15.35 14.05 -20.05
C SER A 155 14.44 15.15 -20.58
N ALA A 156 13.35 14.78 -21.27
CA ALA A 156 12.33 15.70 -21.78
C ALA A 156 11.25 16.06 -20.73
N TRP A 157 11.29 15.50 -19.51
CA TRP A 157 10.25 15.74 -18.51
C TRP A 157 10.00 17.21 -18.19
N PRO A 158 11.04 18.08 -18.02
CA PRO A 158 10.82 19.51 -17.77
C PRO A 158 10.15 20.26 -18.94
N ASP A 159 10.24 19.74 -20.16
CA ASP A 159 9.55 20.30 -21.34
C ASP A 159 8.12 19.77 -21.48
N LEU A 160 7.84 18.57 -20.96
CA LEU A 160 6.54 17.90 -20.99
C LEU A 160 5.63 18.27 -19.82
N ASP A 161 6.21 18.66 -18.69
CA ASP A 161 5.52 19.00 -17.45
C ASP A 161 6.03 20.34 -16.90
N SER A 162 5.27 21.41 -17.16
CA SER A 162 5.60 22.76 -16.66
C SER A 162 5.35 22.94 -15.16
N THR A 163 4.74 21.95 -14.49
CA THR A 163 4.57 21.95 -13.03
C THR A 163 5.70 21.24 -12.30
N TYR A 164 6.56 20.50 -13.02
CA TYR A 164 7.72 19.82 -12.45
C TYR A 164 8.73 20.82 -11.89
N VAL A 165 8.90 20.81 -10.56
CA VAL A 165 9.95 21.54 -9.86
C VAL A 165 11.07 20.57 -9.50
N PRO A 166 12.31 20.76 -10.02
CA PRO A 166 13.44 19.94 -9.62
C PRO A 166 13.74 20.09 -8.12
N ASN A 167 13.84 18.97 -7.40
CA ASN A 167 14.38 18.98 -6.03
C ASN A 167 15.84 19.48 -6.04
N GLU A 168 16.21 20.33 -5.09
CA GLU A 168 17.53 21.00 -5.00
C GLU A 168 18.72 20.01 -4.95
N SER A 169 18.47 18.74 -4.65
CA SER A 169 19.46 17.66 -4.63
C SER A 169 19.86 17.11 -6.02
N VAL A 170 19.16 17.46 -7.10
CA VAL A 170 19.44 16.94 -8.45
C VAL A 170 20.37 17.90 -9.19
N SER A 171 21.68 17.65 -9.14
CA SER A 171 22.67 18.48 -9.84
C SER A 171 22.47 18.43 -11.36
N ALA A 172 22.32 19.60 -11.99
CA ALA A 172 22.21 19.70 -13.43
C ALA A 172 23.46 19.22 -14.18
N ALA A 173 23.24 18.73 -15.41
CA ALA A 173 24.21 18.32 -16.43
C ALA A 173 24.90 16.95 -16.28
N THR A 174 24.42 15.97 -17.05
CA THR A 174 25.25 14.93 -17.68
C THR A 174 24.61 14.57 -19.03
N GLU A 175 25.40 14.30 -20.08
CA GLU A 175 24.90 13.98 -21.44
C GLU A 175 24.32 12.55 -21.59
N LEU A 176 24.18 11.81 -20.49
CA LEU A 176 23.64 10.45 -20.45
C LEU A 176 22.14 10.47 -20.13
N ARG A 177 21.37 9.49 -20.63
CA ARG A 177 20.00 9.25 -20.17
C ARG A 177 20.00 9.07 -18.64
N PRO A 178 19.15 9.79 -17.87
CA PRO A 178 19.22 9.79 -16.40
C PRO A 178 19.17 8.40 -15.77
N VAL A 179 18.42 7.46 -16.34
CA VAL A 179 18.35 6.06 -15.86
C VAL A 179 19.72 5.35 -15.83
N LEU A 180 20.61 5.67 -16.78
CA LEU A 180 21.95 5.08 -16.87
C LEU A 180 22.90 5.61 -15.78
N SER A 181 22.58 6.74 -15.15
CA SER A 181 23.42 7.33 -14.11
C SER A 181 23.47 6.49 -12.83
N TRP A 182 22.42 5.73 -12.52
CA TRP A 182 22.30 4.95 -11.29
C TRP A 182 22.13 3.44 -11.49
N ILE A 183 21.82 2.96 -12.70
CA ILE A 183 21.58 1.52 -12.95
C ILE A 183 22.75 0.61 -12.52
N HIS A 184 23.98 1.09 -12.67
CA HIS A 184 25.19 0.40 -12.28
C HIS A 184 25.33 0.20 -10.75
N HIS A 185 24.55 0.92 -9.93
CA HIS A 185 24.51 0.75 -8.47
C HIS A 185 23.93 -0.62 -8.03
N PHE A 186 23.16 -1.29 -8.90
CA PHE A 186 22.49 -2.55 -8.58
C PHE A 186 22.53 -3.62 -9.70
N GLN A 187 22.92 -3.27 -10.93
CA GLN A 187 23.06 -4.22 -12.05
C GLN A 187 23.91 -5.45 -11.69
N ASP A 188 25.03 -5.26 -10.99
CA ASP A 188 25.87 -6.36 -10.50
C ASP A 188 25.12 -7.27 -9.51
N SER A 189 24.36 -6.67 -8.58
CA SER A 189 23.54 -7.43 -7.61
C SER A 189 22.43 -8.23 -8.26
N LEU A 190 21.89 -7.78 -9.40
CA LEU A 190 20.91 -8.54 -10.18
C LEU A 190 21.56 -9.58 -11.09
N THR A 191 22.82 -9.42 -11.46
CA THR A 191 23.55 -10.41 -12.27
C THR A 191 23.83 -11.70 -11.49
N GLU A 192 23.98 -11.60 -10.17
CA GLU A 192 24.18 -12.76 -9.27
C GLU A 192 22.88 -13.33 -8.68
N LYS A 193 21.73 -12.67 -8.87
CA LYS A 193 20.44 -13.04 -8.25
C LYS A 193 19.34 -13.29 -9.28
N SER A 194 18.45 -14.22 -8.97
CA SER A 194 17.15 -14.30 -9.64
C SER A 194 16.24 -13.19 -9.09
N TYR A 195 15.48 -12.53 -9.96
CA TYR A 195 14.59 -11.45 -9.56
C TYR A 195 13.23 -11.50 -10.25
N VAL A 196 12.24 -10.90 -9.58
CA VAL A 196 10.92 -10.57 -10.13
C VAL A 196 10.94 -9.13 -10.61
N LEU A 197 10.44 -8.88 -11.82
CA LEU A 197 10.07 -7.54 -12.25
C LEU A 197 8.59 -7.35 -11.94
N ASP A 198 8.28 -6.35 -11.14
CA ASP A 198 6.91 -6.02 -10.75
C ASP A 198 6.59 -4.59 -11.17
N ILE A 199 5.36 -4.37 -11.62
CA ILE A 199 4.93 -3.13 -12.28
C ILE A 199 3.48 -2.85 -11.88
N ASP A 200 3.23 -1.81 -11.09
CA ASP A 200 1.93 -1.17 -11.08
C ASP A 200 1.77 -0.30 -12.33
N LEU A 201 0.61 -0.37 -12.99
CA LEU A 201 0.32 0.51 -14.13
C LEU A 201 0.16 1.98 -13.73
N ASP A 202 -0.10 2.28 -12.46
CA ASP A 202 -0.16 3.64 -11.95
C ASP A 202 1.19 4.38 -11.99
N PHE A 203 2.30 3.65 -12.14
CA PHE A 203 3.64 4.21 -12.34
C PHE A 203 3.69 5.16 -13.56
N PHE A 204 2.84 4.91 -14.57
CA PHE A 204 2.79 5.70 -15.80
C PHE A 204 1.85 6.91 -15.71
N SER A 205 0.83 6.85 -14.86
CA SER A 205 -0.19 7.88 -14.66
C SER A 205 -1.00 7.48 -13.42
N THR A 206 -1.16 8.38 -12.46
CA THR A 206 -1.76 8.06 -11.16
C THR A 206 -2.88 9.03 -10.77
N ALA A 207 -3.95 8.48 -10.23
CA ALA A 207 -5.07 9.18 -9.65
C ALA A 207 -5.06 9.02 -8.13
N ASN A 208 -5.62 10.00 -7.43
CA ASN A 208 -5.83 9.94 -5.99
C ASN A 208 -7.32 9.69 -5.79
N PRO A 209 -7.75 8.47 -5.39
CA PRO A 209 -9.16 8.12 -5.31
C PRO A 209 -9.92 8.90 -4.23
N PHE A 210 -9.21 9.48 -3.26
CA PHE A 210 -9.79 10.32 -2.21
C PHE A 210 -9.98 11.78 -2.64
N ARG A 211 -9.45 12.19 -3.80
CA ARG A 211 -9.50 13.60 -4.25
C ARG A 211 -10.94 14.04 -4.55
N GLY A 212 -11.49 14.87 -3.67
CA GLY A 212 -12.88 15.32 -3.76
C GLY A 212 -13.90 14.33 -3.20
N LEU A 213 -13.47 13.31 -2.45
CA LEU A 213 -14.34 12.33 -1.78
C LEU A 213 -15.29 12.98 -0.75
N VAL A 214 -14.83 14.06 -0.10
CA VAL A 214 -15.61 14.87 0.86
C VAL A 214 -15.40 16.36 0.63
N GLU A 215 -16.25 17.18 1.25
CA GLU A 215 -16.08 18.63 1.18
C GLU A 215 -14.84 19.12 1.98
N PRO A 216 -14.19 20.23 1.59
CA PRO A 216 -12.92 20.66 2.19
C PRO A 216 -12.95 20.86 3.70
N ALA A 217 -14.10 21.19 4.28
CA ALA A 217 -14.26 21.30 5.74
C ALA A 217 -14.11 19.95 6.46
N ALA A 218 -14.57 18.86 5.84
CA ALA A 218 -14.44 17.51 6.38
C ALA A 218 -13.05 16.91 6.13
N GLU A 219 -12.43 17.16 4.96
CA GLU A 219 -11.02 16.82 4.73
C GLU A 219 -10.12 17.51 5.77
N GLN A 220 -10.33 18.81 6.00
CA GLN A 220 -9.56 19.57 6.98
C GLN A 220 -9.82 19.11 8.43
N ALA A 221 -10.98 18.51 8.72
CA ALA A 221 -11.26 17.85 9.99
C ALA A 221 -10.55 16.49 10.11
N LEU A 222 -10.51 15.68 9.03
CA LEU A 222 -9.70 14.45 8.98
C LEU A 222 -8.22 14.75 9.20
N ARG A 223 -7.66 15.77 8.53
CA ARG A 223 -6.27 16.22 8.73
C ARG A 223 -5.96 16.53 10.22
N ARG A 224 -6.91 17.07 10.99
CA ARG A 224 -6.74 17.31 12.45
C ARG A 224 -6.93 16.06 13.30
N LEU A 225 -7.88 15.18 12.95
CA LEU A 225 -8.10 13.91 13.64
C LEU A 225 -6.84 13.01 13.61
N TYR A 226 -6.26 12.87 12.42
CA TYR A 226 -5.11 12.02 12.13
C TYR A 226 -3.76 12.72 12.32
N HIS A 227 -3.74 14.02 12.63
CA HIS A 227 -2.51 14.74 12.99
C HIS A 227 -1.76 14.05 14.15
N TYR A 228 -0.44 14.03 14.02
CA TYR A 228 0.52 13.62 15.05
C TYR A 228 1.64 14.66 15.16
N THR A 229 2.33 14.70 16.30
CA THR A 229 3.52 15.55 16.47
C THR A 229 4.78 14.76 16.11
N THR A 230 5.57 15.28 15.17
CA THR A 230 6.84 14.68 14.74
C THR A 230 7.79 14.44 15.94
N PRO A 231 8.51 13.30 16.01
CA PRO A 231 9.50 13.03 17.04
C PRO A 231 10.56 14.15 17.19
N SER A 232 10.96 14.43 18.43
CA SER A 232 12.02 15.40 18.73
C SER A 232 13.42 14.96 18.29
N ASP A 233 13.63 13.65 18.20
CA ASP A 233 14.88 13.01 17.79
C ASP A 233 14.59 11.58 17.27
N PHE A 234 15.56 11.01 16.55
CA PHE A 234 15.46 9.68 15.93
C PHE A 234 16.16 8.58 16.74
N SER A 235 16.30 8.71 18.06
CA SER A 235 16.76 7.61 18.91
C SER A 235 15.71 6.50 19.01
N ASP A 236 16.15 5.25 19.16
CA ASP A 236 15.26 4.07 19.25
C ASP A 236 14.19 4.23 20.33
N LYS A 237 14.54 4.88 21.45
CA LYS A 237 13.61 5.14 22.55
C LYS A 237 12.55 6.18 22.16
N THR A 238 12.96 7.33 21.61
CA THR A 238 12.02 8.39 21.22
C THR A 238 11.07 7.91 20.13
N ILE A 239 11.60 7.20 19.12
CA ILE A 239 10.77 6.62 18.06
C ILE A 239 9.85 5.52 18.59
N ALA A 240 10.31 4.59 19.43
CA ALA A 240 9.43 3.56 20.01
C ALA A 240 8.26 4.18 20.82
N CYS A 241 8.52 5.22 21.61
CA CYS A 241 7.47 5.94 22.34
C CYS A 241 6.49 6.67 21.39
N PHE A 242 6.98 7.31 20.32
CA PHE A 242 6.13 7.92 19.30
C PHE A 242 5.24 6.88 18.60
N THR A 243 5.85 5.81 18.10
CA THR A 243 5.18 4.73 17.38
C THR A 243 4.13 4.03 18.24
N GLN A 244 4.37 3.86 19.55
CA GLN A 244 3.36 3.35 20.47
C GLN A 244 2.17 4.32 20.60
N ALA A 245 2.42 5.62 20.84
CA ALA A 245 1.35 6.60 20.96
C ALA A 245 0.55 6.75 19.65
N ARG A 246 1.21 6.59 18.50
CA ARG A 246 0.58 6.58 17.17
C ARG A 246 -0.30 5.34 16.96
N GLU A 247 0.18 4.16 17.32
CA GLU A 247 -0.60 2.91 17.31
C GLU A 247 -1.84 3.03 18.23
N GLU A 248 -1.71 3.62 19.42
CA GLU A 248 -2.85 3.90 20.32
C GLU A 248 -3.86 4.90 19.70
N GLN A 249 -3.41 5.93 18.99
CA GLN A 249 -4.27 6.87 18.25
C GLN A 249 -5.02 6.19 17.11
N LEU A 250 -4.32 5.43 16.26
CA LEU A 250 -4.91 4.80 15.07
C LEU A 250 -5.95 3.74 15.46
N ASN A 251 -5.63 2.86 16.42
CA ASN A 251 -6.58 1.85 16.92
C ASN A 251 -7.86 2.51 17.48
N LEU A 252 -7.74 3.64 18.20
CA LEU A 252 -8.92 4.37 18.70
C LEU A 252 -9.76 4.97 17.57
N LEU A 253 -9.12 5.52 16.53
CA LEU A 253 -9.82 6.06 15.38
C LEU A 253 -10.51 4.94 14.59
N GLU A 254 -9.82 3.84 14.28
CA GLU A 254 -10.40 2.66 13.61
C GLU A 254 -11.63 2.13 14.36
N GLU A 255 -11.55 1.96 15.69
CA GLU A 255 -12.67 1.51 16.52
C GLU A 255 -13.87 2.47 16.43
N VAL A 256 -13.61 3.78 16.40
CA VAL A 256 -14.64 4.83 16.30
C VAL A 256 -15.28 4.85 14.91
N PHE A 257 -14.49 4.86 13.83
CA PHE A 257 -15.00 4.85 12.45
C PHE A 257 -15.75 3.54 12.15
N THR A 258 -15.27 2.40 12.65
CA THR A 258 -15.98 1.11 12.60
C THR A 258 -17.34 1.17 13.28
N LYS A 259 -17.46 1.80 14.46
CA LYS A 259 -18.77 1.97 15.14
C LYS A 259 -19.71 2.89 14.36
N LEU A 260 -19.20 3.95 13.76
CA LEU A 260 -19.97 4.87 12.91
C LEU A 260 -20.49 4.15 11.67
N GLU A 261 -19.67 3.34 11.01
CA GLU A 261 -20.06 2.53 9.86
C GLU A 261 -21.14 1.50 10.21
N ASN A 262 -20.97 0.79 11.33
CA ASN A 262 -21.98 -0.18 11.79
C ASN A 262 -23.34 0.47 12.08
N GLU A 263 -23.39 1.68 12.67
CA GLU A 263 -24.66 2.42 12.81
C GLU A 263 -25.18 2.90 11.46
N ARG A 264 -24.32 3.36 10.53
CA ARG A 264 -24.72 3.76 9.17
C ARG A 264 -25.48 2.62 8.49
N LEU A 265 -24.87 1.43 8.45
CA LEU A 265 -25.45 0.21 7.89
C LEU A 265 -26.74 -0.23 8.60
N ARG A 266 -26.77 -0.18 9.94
CA ARG A 266 -27.96 -0.52 10.74
C ARG A 266 -29.15 0.39 10.41
N ARG A 267 -28.90 1.69 10.19
CA ARG A 267 -29.94 2.66 9.80
C ARG A 267 -30.41 2.45 8.37
N GLU A 268 -29.53 2.07 7.44
CA GLU A 268 -29.94 1.70 6.09
C GLU A 268 -30.78 0.42 6.04
N SER A 269 -30.57 -0.55 6.94
CA SER A 269 -31.48 -1.70 7.07
C SER A 269 -32.84 -1.26 7.62
N ASP A 270 -32.87 -0.50 8.72
CA ASP A 270 -34.12 -0.01 9.32
C ASP A 270 -34.97 0.79 8.32
N GLN A 271 -34.34 1.67 7.53
CA GLN A 271 -35.01 2.50 6.51
C GLN A 271 -35.53 1.69 5.31
N ARG A 272 -34.94 0.54 5.00
CA ARG A 272 -35.44 -0.37 3.95
C ARG A 272 -36.64 -1.20 4.41
N GLU A 273 -36.87 -1.31 5.72
CA GLU A 273 -38.04 -1.99 6.31
C GLU A 273 -39.21 -1.04 6.61
N ALA A 274 -38.98 0.27 6.61
CA ALA A 274 -39.97 1.30 6.94
C ALA A 274 -40.47 2.07 5.71
N ASP A 275 -41.54 1.58 5.08
CA ASP A 275 -42.39 2.40 4.19
C ASP A 275 -43.11 3.50 5.01
N GLU A 276 -42.52 4.69 5.19
CA GLU A 276 -43.21 6.01 5.30
C GLU A 276 -42.26 7.21 5.58
N ASP A 277 -42.76 8.43 5.31
CA ASP A 277 -42.09 9.74 5.44
C ASP A 277 -41.27 9.95 6.73
N ILE A 278 -39.97 10.25 6.61
CA ILE A 278 -39.12 10.67 7.73
C ILE A 278 -38.82 12.18 7.67
N ASN A 279 -39.37 12.91 8.65
CA ASN A 279 -39.19 14.35 8.86
C ASN A 279 -37.75 14.66 9.36
N PRO A 280 -36.99 15.58 8.73
CA PRO A 280 -35.55 15.79 8.96
C PRO A 280 -35.20 16.59 10.23
N SER A 281 -35.98 16.51 11.31
CA SER A 281 -35.80 17.30 12.55
C SER A 281 -35.16 16.54 13.72
N HIS A 282 -34.64 15.32 13.50
CA HIS A 282 -34.04 14.52 14.56
C HIS A 282 -32.57 14.89 14.85
N LYS A 283 -32.20 14.71 16.13
CA LYS A 283 -30.83 14.87 16.67
C LYS A 283 -29.79 14.17 15.79
N ASN A 284 -28.55 14.67 15.81
CA ASN A 284 -27.41 14.00 15.14
C ASN A 284 -27.44 12.48 15.44
N PRO A 285 -27.64 11.62 14.44
CA PRO A 285 -27.80 10.19 14.65
C PRO A 285 -26.54 9.52 15.23
N PHE A 286 -25.40 10.20 15.15
CA PHE A 286 -24.13 9.72 15.70
C PHE A 286 -23.79 10.26 17.11
N ALA A 287 -24.69 11.03 17.74
CA ALA A 287 -24.43 11.68 19.02
C ALA A 287 -23.97 10.71 20.13
N ASP A 288 -24.58 9.52 20.24
CA ASP A 288 -24.20 8.53 21.24
C ASP A 288 -22.80 7.94 20.99
N MET A 289 -22.36 7.83 19.73
CA MET A 289 -21.01 7.39 19.38
C MET A 289 -19.97 8.49 19.62
N LEU A 290 -20.30 9.76 19.38
CA LEU A 290 -19.46 10.89 19.78
C LEU A 290 -19.29 10.93 21.31
N ASP A 291 -20.38 10.76 22.07
CA ASP A 291 -20.33 10.66 23.53
C ASP A 291 -19.54 9.44 24.03
N ASN A 292 -19.50 8.36 23.26
CA ASN A 292 -18.67 7.18 23.57
C ASN A 292 -17.20 7.41 23.22
N ALA A 293 -16.87 7.99 22.07
CA ALA A 293 -15.50 8.37 21.71
C ALA A 293 -14.90 9.33 22.76
N ARG A 294 -15.68 10.29 23.26
CA ARG A 294 -15.28 11.18 24.36
C ARG A 294 -14.94 10.40 25.64
N LYS A 295 -15.75 9.38 26.00
CA LYS A 295 -15.49 8.49 27.16
C LYS A 295 -14.28 7.57 26.95
N GLN A 296 -13.94 7.25 25.70
CA GLN A 296 -12.76 6.46 25.34
C GLN A 296 -11.45 7.30 25.32
N GLY A 297 -11.54 8.61 25.59
CA GLY A 297 -10.37 9.48 25.75
C GLY A 297 -10.08 10.39 24.56
N LEU A 298 -10.94 10.42 23.54
CA LEU A 298 -10.78 11.36 22.42
C LEU A 298 -11.09 12.80 22.88
N GLU A 299 -10.15 13.71 22.61
CA GLU A 299 -10.22 15.11 23.05
C GLU A 299 -11.39 15.88 22.43
N GLU A 300 -11.91 16.91 23.10
CA GLU A 300 -13.12 17.62 22.66
C GLU A 300 -12.96 18.30 21.28
N GLU A 301 -11.76 18.77 20.94
CA GLU A 301 -11.45 19.30 19.61
C GLU A 301 -11.58 18.21 18.53
N LYS A 302 -11.03 17.02 18.79
CA LYS A 302 -11.18 15.85 17.92
C LYS A 302 -12.63 15.36 17.85
N ILE A 303 -13.41 15.47 18.93
CA ILE A 303 -14.85 15.18 18.91
C ILE A 303 -15.62 16.18 18.01
N GLN A 304 -15.25 17.46 18.05
CA GLN A 304 -15.82 18.47 17.17
C GLN A 304 -15.46 18.21 15.69
N ASP A 305 -14.24 17.80 15.40
CA ASP A 305 -13.82 17.40 14.04
C ASP A 305 -14.55 16.14 13.56
N LEU A 306 -14.64 15.10 14.40
CA LEU A 306 -15.39 13.89 14.09
C LEU A 306 -16.88 14.18 13.82
N ASN A 307 -17.46 15.13 14.53
CA ASN A 307 -18.81 15.63 14.25
C ASN A 307 -18.90 16.31 12.87
N VAL A 308 -17.91 17.11 12.45
CA VAL A 308 -17.87 17.69 11.08
C VAL A 308 -17.84 16.59 10.03
N VAL A 309 -16.99 15.56 10.21
CA VAL A 309 -16.92 14.38 9.33
C VAL A 309 -18.30 13.68 9.26
N CYS A 310 -18.93 13.41 10.40
CA CYS A 310 -20.27 12.81 10.45
C CYS A 310 -21.34 13.64 9.71
N GLN A 311 -21.32 14.97 9.82
CA GLN A 311 -22.27 15.84 9.11
C GLN A 311 -22.07 15.80 7.59
N ALA A 312 -20.82 15.69 7.11
CA ALA A 312 -20.53 15.59 5.68
C ALA A 312 -21.11 14.29 5.07
N VAL A 313 -20.93 13.14 5.74
CA VAL A 313 -21.52 11.86 5.32
C VAL A 313 -23.05 11.96 5.22
N LEU A 314 -23.71 12.47 6.27
CA LEU A 314 -25.18 12.63 6.28
C LEU A 314 -25.69 13.55 5.16
N LYS A 315 -24.97 14.64 4.91
CA LYS A 315 -25.29 15.60 3.86
C LYS A 315 -25.17 14.97 2.47
N GLN A 316 -24.14 14.15 2.24
CA GLN A 316 -23.94 13.43 0.98
C GLN A 316 -25.04 12.38 0.74
N SER A 317 -25.31 11.48 1.70
CA SER A 317 -26.42 10.53 1.61
C SER A 317 -27.76 11.21 1.33
N TYR A 318 -28.04 12.34 1.99
CA TYR A 318 -29.26 13.12 1.75
C TYR A 318 -29.33 13.73 0.35
N GLN A 319 -28.20 14.24 -0.18
CA GLN A 319 -28.11 14.76 -1.54
C GLN A 319 -28.28 13.66 -2.60
N ASN A 320 -27.71 12.48 -2.35
CA ASN A 320 -27.84 11.30 -3.22
C ASN A 320 -29.29 10.80 -3.25
N ALA A 321 -29.94 10.68 -2.09
CA ALA A 321 -31.36 10.33 -1.98
C ALA A 321 -32.29 11.34 -2.70
N GLN A 322 -32.03 12.65 -2.57
CA GLN A 322 -32.75 13.68 -3.33
C GLN A 322 -32.54 13.59 -4.85
N SER A 323 -31.37 13.12 -5.28
CA SER A 323 -31.03 12.99 -6.71
C SER A 323 -31.63 11.74 -7.34
N ALA A 324 -31.77 10.66 -6.57
CA ALA A 324 -32.48 9.45 -6.97
C ALA A 324 -33.99 9.70 -7.15
N THR A 325 -34.62 10.39 -6.20
CA THR A 325 -36.08 10.67 -6.21
C THR A 325 -36.54 11.65 -7.31
N LYS A 326 -35.63 12.47 -7.86
CA LYS A 326 -35.94 13.44 -8.93
C LYS A 326 -35.84 12.90 -10.36
N ARG A 327 -35.47 11.62 -10.56
CA ARG A 327 -35.44 11.03 -11.91
C ARG A 327 -36.88 10.84 -12.44
N PRO A 328 -37.23 11.34 -13.63
CA PRO A 328 -38.57 11.13 -14.18
C PRO A 328 -38.77 9.64 -14.51
N PRO A 329 -39.99 9.09 -14.34
CA PRO A 329 -40.27 7.70 -14.72
C PRO A 329 -40.08 7.53 -16.22
N LEU A 330 -39.38 6.46 -16.61
CA LEU A 330 -39.28 6.02 -18.01
C LEU A 330 -40.68 5.95 -18.62
N SER A 331 -40.91 6.76 -19.65
CA SER A 331 -42.19 6.83 -20.34
C SER A 331 -42.54 5.44 -20.90
N LYS A 332 -43.70 4.91 -20.50
CA LYS A 332 -44.26 3.68 -21.06
C LYS A 332 -44.41 3.83 -22.57
N GLN A 333 -43.52 3.23 -23.35
CA GLN A 333 -43.78 3.03 -24.77
C GLN A 333 -44.89 2.00 -24.92
N SER A 334 -45.85 2.33 -25.77
CA SER A 334 -47.07 1.57 -26.02
C SER A 334 -46.80 0.20 -26.63
N GLU A 335 -47.53 -0.81 -26.15
CA GLU A 335 -47.66 -2.10 -26.83
C GLU A 335 -48.37 -1.91 -28.19
N GLU A 336 -47.80 -2.45 -29.26
CA GLU A 336 -48.53 -2.93 -30.44
C GLU A 336 -47.78 -4.14 -31.07
N PRO A 337 -48.47 -5.01 -31.83
CA PRO A 337 -48.28 -6.45 -31.65
C PRO A 337 -47.28 -7.15 -32.58
N ASN A 338 -46.88 -8.34 -32.13
CA ASN A 338 -46.06 -9.35 -32.80
C ASN A 338 -46.24 -9.45 -34.33
N THR A 339 -45.11 -9.55 -35.04
CA THR A 339 -45.03 -10.39 -36.25
C THR A 339 -43.93 -11.44 -36.06
N VAL A 340 -44.31 -12.70 -36.17
CA VAL A 340 -43.42 -13.86 -35.98
C VAL A 340 -42.50 -14.02 -37.20
N ASN A 341 -41.20 -14.23 -36.96
CA ASN A 341 -40.46 -15.22 -37.74
C ASN A 341 -39.30 -15.82 -36.94
N GLN A 342 -39.19 -17.14 -37.04
CA GLN A 342 -38.21 -17.96 -36.32
C GLN A 342 -36.86 -17.94 -37.03
N LEU A 343 -35.77 -17.94 -36.28
CA LEU A 343 -34.62 -18.80 -36.58
C LEU A 343 -33.78 -19.04 -35.31
N THR A 344 -33.26 -20.25 -35.21
CA THR A 344 -32.78 -20.89 -33.97
C THR A 344 -31.28 -20.84 -33.80
N SER A 345 -30.78 -20.68 -32.56
CA SER A 345 -29.81 -21.61 -31.94
C SER A 345 -29.49 -21.22 -30.49
N HIS A 346 -28.96 -22.17 -29.72
CA HIS A 346 -28.86 -22.12 -28.25
C HIS A 346 -27.57 -21.48 -27.73
N SER A 347 -27.66 -20.82 -26.58
CA SER A 347 -26.60 -20.77 -25.55
C SER A 347 -27.19 -20.48 -24.16
N PRO A 348 -26.48 -20.81 -23.06
CA PRO A 348 -27.10 -21.12 -21.78
C PRO A 348 -27.15 -19.96 -20.77
N GLN A 349 -27.81 -20.24 -19.64
CA GLN A 349 -27.97 -19.34 -18.49
C GLN A 349 -26.63 -19.06 -17.79
N SER A 350 -26.39 -17.80 -17.45
CA SER A 350 -25.50 -17.41 -16.35
C SER A 350 -26.22 -16.38 -15.46
N SER A 351 -26.23 -16.64 -14.15
CA SER A 351 -26.75 -15.72 -13.14
C SER A 351 -25.84 -15.79 -11.91
N ALA A 352 -24.76 -15.02 -11.93
CA ALA A 352 -23.93 -14.79 -10.76
C ALA A 352 -24.49 -13.58 -9.99
N ARG A 353 -24.98 -13.81 -8.77
CA ARG A 353 -25.18 -12.75 -7.79
C ARG A 353 -23.88 -12.58 -7.02
N SER A 354 -23.27 -11.40 -7.11
CA SER A 354 -22.26 -11.01 -6.12
C SER A 354 -22.92 -10.90 -4.74
N SER A 355 -22.23 -11.35 -3.70
CA SER A 355 -22.70 -11.28 -2.32
C SER A 355 -21.47 -11.26 -1.40
N LEU A 356 -20.97 -10.05 -1.17
CA LEU A 356 -19.93 -9.79 -0.18
C LEU A 356 -20.54 -9.96 1.22
N LEU A 357 -20.18 -11.05 1.90
CA LEU A 357 -20.51 -11.30 3.30
C LEU A 357 -19.23 -11.68 4.03
N TYR A 358 -18.69 -10.75 4.82
CA TYR A 358 -17.59 -11.01 5.74
C TYR A 358 -18.08 -11.88 6.92
N PRO A 359 -17.44 -13.02 7.22
CA PRO A 359 -17.78 -13.84 8.38
C PRO A 359 -17.11 -13.32 9.66
N THR A 360 -17.87 -12.63 10.51
CA THR A 360 -17.46 -12.33 11.90
C THR A 360 -17.43 -13.61 12.73
N SER A 361 -16.33 -13.91 13.43
CA SER A 361 -16.26 -15.02 14.39
C SER A 361 -15.83 -14.58 15.79
N LEU A 362 -16.81 -14.20 16.60
CA LEU A 362 -16.67 -14.04 18.05
C LEU A 362 -17.16 -15.32 18.74
N SER A 363 -16.26 -16.05 19.41
CA SER A 363 -16.65 -17.17 20.29
C SER A 363 -16.38 -16.81 21.75
N ALA A 364 -17.45 -16.44 22.46
CA ALA A 364 -17.39 -16.13 23.88
C ALA A 364 -17.41 -17.42 24.73
N SER A 365 -16.36 -17.64 25.53
CA SER A 365 -16.28 -18.74 26.47
C SER A 365 -17.28 -18.57 27.62
N THR A 366 -18.11 -19.58 27.89
CA THR A 366 -18.89 -19.67 29.13
C THR A 366 -18.51 -20.93 29.91
N SER A 367 -18.22 -20.75 31.20
CA SER A 367 -17.97 -21.84 32.15
C SER A 367 -19.27 -22.32 32.78
N PRO A 368 -19.35 -23.59 33.22
CA PRO A 368 -19.75 -23.81 34.60
C PRO A 368 -19.04 -24.97 35.35
N SER A 369 -18.69 -24.68 36.60
CA SER A 369 -18.90 -25.48 37.83
C SER A 369 -18.69 -27.01 37.85
N LYS A 370 -17.71 -27.46 38.68
CA LYS A 370 -17.64 -28.80 39.30
C LYS A 370 -18.75 -28.99 40.35
N PRO A 371 -19.27 -30.23 40.61
CA PRO A 371 -18.59 -31.26 41.44
C PRO A 371 -18.83 -32.74 40.97
N GLU A 372 -18.31 -33.86 41.52
CA GLU A 372 -17.40 -34.11 42.67
C GLU A 372 -16.49 -35.39 42.51
N MET A 373 -16.56 -36.35 43.45
CA MET A 373 -15.83 -37.64 43.62
C MET A 373 -16.27 -38.76 42.63
N ARG A 374 -15.56 -39.88 42.39
CA ARG A 374 -14.93 -40.83 43.37
C ARG A 374 -14.01 -41.89 42.72
N SER A 375 -12.89 -42.21 43.38
CA SER A 375 -12.05 -43.45 43.40
C SER A 375 -11.94 -44.43 42.20
N GLN A 376 -10.69 -44.74 41.78
CA GLN A 376 -9.97 -46.03 41.89
C GLN A 376 -8.69 -45.94 40.99
N VAL A 377 -7.46 -45.94 41.53
CA VAL A 377 -6.65 -47.12 41.90
C VAL A 377 -6.50 -48.14 40.76
N GLU A 378 -5.40 -48.07 40.01
CA GLU A 378 -4.41 -49.17 40.02
C GLU A 378 -3.02 -48.72 39.53
N SER A 379 -2.01 -49.50 39.89
CA SER A 379 -0.59 -49.16 39.74
C SER A 379 0.13 -50.08 38.77
N THR A 380 1.21 -49.61 38.12
CA THR A 380 2.46 -50.38 38.11
C THR A 380 3.68 -49.51 37.79
N LYS A 381 4.73 -49.64 38.62
CA LYS A 381 6.07 -49.13 38.35
C LYS A 381 6.85 -50.08 37.45
N ARG A 382 7.91 -49.58 36.79
CA ARG A 382 9.25 -50.21 36.90
C ARG A 382 10.38 -49.25 36.49
N ASP A 383 11.33 -49.08 37.39
CA ASP A 383 12.62 -48.40 37.20
C ASP A 383 13.66 -49.29 36.51
N SER A 384 14.60 -48.66 35.79
CA SER A 384 16.07 -48.90 35.78
C SER A 384 16.65 -48.36 34.45
N SER A 385 17.44 -47.27 34.34
CA SER A 385 18.58 -46.75 35.11
C SER A 385 19.89 -47.54 34.90
N ILE A 386 21.03 -46.81 34.77
CA ILE A 386 22.45 -47.29 34.75
C ILE A 386 22.89 -47.86 33.35
N LYS A 387 24.04 -47.52 32.69
CA LYS A 387 25.31 -46.84 33.06
C LYS A 387 26.03 -46.21 31.83
N GLU A 388 26.98 -45.30 32.07
CA GLU A 388 28.02 -44.89 31.11
C GLU A 388 29.14 -45.94 30.97
N THR A 389 29.82 -45.96 29.80
CA THR A 389 31.25 -46.34 29.69
C THR A 389 31.96 -45.57 28.58
N LYS A 390 33.06 -44.88 28.91
CA LYS A 390 34.02 -44.31 27.94
C LYS A 390 34.94 -45.41 27.38
N LYS A 391 35.26 -45.35 26.09
CA LYS A 391 36.58 -45.76 25.58
C LYS A 391 36.96 -45.07 24.26
N THR A 392 38.26 -44.91 24.05
CA THR A 392 38.94 -44.09 23.05
C THR A 392 39.43 -44.89 21.84
N SER A 393 39.49 -44.29 20.63
CA SER A 393 40.75 -44.00 19.88
C SER A 393 40.61 -43.97 18.33
N ASN A 394 41.31 -43.02 17.70
CA ASN A 394 41.82 -42.97 16.30
C ASN A 394 40.78 -42.75 15.15
N VAL A 395 40.82 -41.62 14.41
CA VAL A 395 41.74 -41.21 13.29
C VAL A 395 41.39 -42.01 12.01
N GLU A 396 40.93 -41.43 10.90
CA GLU A 396 41.57 -40.38 10.06
C GLU A 396 40.65 -39.24 9.53
N GLN A 397 41.26 -38.29 8.81
CA GLN A 397 40.73 -37.00 8.35
C GLN A 397 40.10 -37.05 6.94
N LYS A 398 39.13 -36.15 6.68
CA LYS A 398 39.21 -35.24 5.52
C LYS A 398 38.34 -33.99 5.73
N ALA A 399 38.84 -32.84 5.30
CA ALA A 399 38.33 -31.53 5.67
C ALA A 399 37.51 -30.85 4.57
N SER A 400 36.68 -29.88 4.97
CA SER A 400 36.23 -28.73 4.18
C SER A 400 36.03 -27.54 5.15
N PRO A 401 36.24 -26.28 4.71
CA PRO A 401 36.71 -25.23 5.62
C PRO A 401 35.59 -24.40 6.29
N PRO A 402 35.91 -23.72 7.42
CA PRO A 402 34.99 -22.82 8.12
C PRO A 402 35.15 -21.36 7.66
N CYS A 403 34.04 -20.61 7.65
CA CYS A 403 34.05 -19.14 7.63
C CYS A 403 33.38 -18.61 8.91
N LEU A 404 34.20 -18.28 9.90
CA LEU A 404 33.84 -17.41 11.02
C LEU A 404 34.82 -16.25 11.05
N GLY A 405 34.29 -15.02 10.95
CA GLY A 405 35.04 -13.78 11.09
C GLY A 405 34.37 -12.91 12.14
N SER A 406 34.70 -13.14 13.41
CA SER A 406 34.33 -12.21 14.49
C SER A 406 35.16 -10.93 14.32
N PHE A 407 34.49 -9.78 14.16
CA PHE A 407 35.14 -8.47 14.23
C PHE A 407 34.49 -7.63 15.32
N ASP A 408 35.19 -7.58 16.45
CA ASP A 408 35.08 -6.51 17.42
C ASP A 408 36.29 -5.58 17.24
N SER A 409 36.19 -4.32 17.67
CA SER A 409 37.13 -3.21 17.48
C SER A 409 37.32 -2.67 16.04
N LEU A 410 36.84 -1.43 15.82
CA LEU A 410 37.56 -0.34 15.11
C LEU A 410 36.82 0.99 15.35
N LEU A 411 37.24 1.75 16.36
CA LEU A 411 36.78 3.12 16.62
C LEU A 411 37.65 4.13 15.87
N PRO A 412 37.08 5.15 15.19
CA PRO A 412 37.83 6.32 14.74
C PRO A 412 38.30 7.20 15.90
N GLN A 413 39.48 7.80 15.77
CA GLN A 413 40.10 8.62 16.82
C GLN A 413 39.61 10.07 16.82
N LYS A 414 39.77 10.76 17.96
CA LYS A 414 39.46 12.19 18.14
C LYS A 414 40.25 13.10 17.18
N PRO A 415 39.63 14.16 16.62
CA PRO A 415 40.36 15.33 16.15
C PRO A 415 40.93 16.13 17.35
N GLN A 416 42.13 16.70 17.18
CA GLN A 416 42.72 17.65 18.13
C GLN A 416 42.19 19.07 17.90
N LYS A 417 42.27 19.91 18.96
CA LYS A 417 41.88 21.33 18.94
C LYS A 417 42.59 22.13 17.85
N VAL A 418 41.82 22.96 17.14
CA VAL A 418 42.29 24.27 16.64
C VAL A 418 41.41 25.36 17.26
N SER A 419 41.99 26.53 17.49
CA SER A 419 41.50 27.55 18.43
C SER A 419 40.53 28.57 17.83
N SER A 420 39.42 28.78 18.55
CA SER A 420 38.71 30.06 18.76
C SER A 420 38.78 31.15 17.69
N LEU A 421 37.62 31.44 17.09
CA LEU A 421 37.17 32.82 16.88
C LEU A 421 35.65 32.86 17.06
N SER A 422 35.20 33.67 18.01
CA SER A 422 33.80 33.76 18.44
C SER A 422 33.08 34.92 17.75
N GLN A 423 32.06 34.62 16.95
CA GLN A 423 30.99 35.58 16.63
C GLN A 423 29.63 34.89 16.76
N SER A 424 28.82 35.43 17.66
CA SER A 424 27.45 35.02 17.93
C SER A 424 26.52 35.53 16.83
N ILE A 425 25.69 34.64 16.28
CA ILE A 425 24.56 34.98 15.41
C ILE A 425 23.33 34.29 16.03
N GLU A 426 22.28 35.06 16.28
CA GLU A 426 21.03 34.58 16.89
C GLU A 426 20.16 33.80 15.90
N PRO A 427 19.29 32.88 16.36
CA PRO A 427 18.35 32.18 15.50
C PRO A 427 17.27 33.13 14.98
N ALA A 428 17.23 33.35 13.67
CA ALA A 428 16.20 34.16 13.02
C ALA A 428 14.84 33.45 13.08
N ALA A 429 13.90 34.03 13.82
CA ALA A 429 12.50 33.59 13.81
C ALA A 429 11.84 33.90 12.45
N CYS A 430 11.43 32.86 11.72
CA CYS A 430 10.70 33.01 10.46
C CYS A 430 9.18 32.87 10.69
N GLY A 431 8.55 33.91 11.21
CA GLY A 431 7.10 34.06 11.10
C GLY A 431 6.74 34.54 9.69
N LYS A 432 6.03 33.71 8.91
CA LYS A 432 5.36 34.15 7.67
C LYS A 432 3.91 34.55 8.01
N SER A 433 3.49 35.75 7.62
CA SER A 433 2.17 36.31 7.97
C SER A 433 1.03 35.68 7.15
N LEU A 434 -0.19 35.72 7.69
CA LEU A 434 -1.43 35.30 7.03
C LEU A 434 -1.66 35.93 5.64
N GLU A 435 -1.04 37.07 5.36
CA GLU A 435 -1.19 37.82 4.11
C GLU A 435 -0.65 37.06 2.89
N SER A 436 0.34 36.17 3.08
CA SER A 436 0.88 35.32 2.01
C SER A 436 -0.10 34.26 1.50
N LEU A 437 -1.08 33.85 2.31
CA LEU A 437 -2.05 32.82 1.93
C LEU A 437 -3.20 33.41 1.10
N HIS A 438 -3.66 34.61 1.45
CA HIS A 438 -4.68 35.32 0.66
C HIS A 438 -4.20 35.63 -0.77
N SER A 439 -2.93 36.02 -0.95
CA SER A 439 -2.38 36.30 -2.29
C SER A 439 -2.29 35.07 -3.20
N MET A 440 -2.25 33.84 -2.64
CA MET A 440 -2.26 32.61 -3.44
C MET A 440 -3.70 32.20 -3.81
N GLN A 441 -4.66 32.40 -2.90
CA GLN A 441 -6.09 32.15 -3.18
C GLN A 441 -6.62 33.03 -4.32
N GLU A 442 -6.25 34.33 -4.36
CA GLU A 442 -6.67 35.22 -5.45
C GLU A 442 -6.03 34.86 -6.80
N SER A 443 -4.84 34.25 -6.80
CA SER A 443 -4.21 33.74 -8.03
C SER A 443 -4.94 32.48 -8.55
N PHE A 444 -5.35 31.59 -7.64
CA PHE A 444 -6.10 30.38 -7.94
C PHE A 444 -7.49 30.70 -8.54
N ASP A 445 -8.25 31.59 -7.90
CA ASP A 445 -9.59 32.02 -8.37
C ASP A 445 -9.55 32.73 -9.74
N LYS A 446 -8.40 33.30 -10.11
CA LYS A 446 -8.18 33.90 -11.43
C LYS A 446 -7.90 32.84 -12.49
N GLN A 447 -7.10 31.83 -12.17
CA GLN A 447 -6.77 30.72 -13.07
C GLN A 447 -8.00 29.87 -13.44
N VAL A 448 -8.93 29.68 -12.48
CA VAL A 448 -10.22 29.00 -12.70
C VAL A 448 -11.13 29.74 -13.71
N LYS A 449 -11.00 31.07 -13.85
CA LYS A 449 -11.81 31.88 -14.79
C LYS A 449 -11.23 32.00 -16.19
N GLU A 450 -9.94 31.73 -16.39
CA GLU A 450 -9.29 31.85 -17.70
C GLU A 450 -9.37 30.54 -18.51
N ASN A 451 -9.52 29.38 -17.86
CA ASN A 451 -9.62 28.06 -18.51
C ASN A 451 -11.02 27.71 -19.06
N SER A 452 -12.05 28.54 -18.89
CA SER A 452 -13.42 28.22 -19.31
C SER A 452 -13.75 28.53 -20.79
N ASN A 453 -12.74 28.83 -21.63
CA ASN A 453 -12.89 29.22 -23.04
C ASN A 453 -12.10 28.34 -24.03
N GLY A 454 -11.96 27.04 -23.75
CA GLY A 454 -11.41 26.03 -24.67
C GLY A 454 -12.50 25.09 -25.21
N GLU A 455 -12.41 24.70 -26.49
CA GLU A 455 -13.48 24.00 -27.21
C GLU A 455 -13.74 22.57 -26.69
N ALA A 456 -15.00 22.28 -26.35
CA ALA A 456 -15.41 21.00 -25.77
C ALA A 456 -15.73 19.93 -26.84
N PHE A 457 -14.90 18.88 -26.92
CA PHE A 457 -15.26 17.63 -27.58
C PHE A 457 -16.15 16.76 -26.66
N HIS A 458 -17.46 17.02 -26.66
CA HIS A 458 -18.42 16.17 -25.96
C HIS A 458 -18.72 14.87 -26.73
N ALA A 459 -18.10 13.77 -26.30
CA ALA A 459 -18.69 12.44 -26.46
C ALA A 459 -19.62 12.18 -25.26
N PRO A 460 -20.91 11.81 -25.45
CA PRO A 460 -21.85 11.65 -24.34
C PRO A 460 -21.66 10.28 -23.66
N VAL A 461 -20.83 10.25 -22.61
CA VAL A 461 -20.77 9.12 -21.68
C VAL A 461 -22.06 9.08 -20.85
N THR A 462 -23.10 8.45 -21.38
CA THR A 462 -24.35 8.16 -20.66
C THR A 462 -24.23 6.91 -19.77
N GLY A 463 -23.13 6.84 -19.04
CA GLY A 463 -22.95 5.88 -17.94
C GLY A 463 -23.73 6.38 -16.72
N HIS A 464 -24.74 5.62 -16.28
CA HIS A 464 -25.47 5.94 -15.06
C HIS A 464 -24.63 5.52 -13.84
N ILE A 465 -23.63 6.34 -13.48
CA ILE A 465 -22.91 6.18 -12.22
C ILE A 465 -23.94 6.35 -11.10
N GLN A 466 -24.14 5.30 -10.30
CA GLN A 466 -24.63 5.50 -8.94
C GLN A 466 -23.44 6.06 -8.17
N LEU A 467 -23.56 7.31 -7.72
CA LEU A 467 -22.64 7.83 -6.71
C LEU A 467 -22.95 7.04 -5.44
N GLU A 468 -22.11 6.05 -5.16
CA GLU A 468 -22.17 5.31 -3.90
C GLU A 468 -21.93 6.30 -2.75
N ASP A 469 -22.64 6.11 -1.65
CA ASP A 469 -22.46 6.94 -0.46
C ASP A 469 -21.09 6.65 0.14
N VAL A 470 -20.35 7.71 0.50
CA VAL A 470 -19.07 7.56 1.17
C VAL A 470 -19.25 6.85 2.51
N THR A 471 -18.46 5.80 2.73
CA THR A 471 -18.47 5.02 3.97
C THR A 471 -17.55 5.64 5.01
N PHE A 472 -17.80 5.37 6.29
CA PHE A 472 -16.88 5.81 7.34
C PHE A 472 -15.52 5.09 7.25
N MET A 473 -15.46 3.87 6.71
CA MET A 473 -14.18 3.18 6.52
C MET A 473 -13.33 3.87 5.44
N GLN A 474 -13.89 4.24 4.29
CA GLN A 474 -13.16 5.04 3.29
C GLN A 474 -12.62 6.38 3.85
N LEU A 475 -13.29 6.96 4.86
CA LEU A 475 -12.82 8.17 5.56
C LEU A 475 -11.77 7.88 6.65
N HIS A 476 -11.75 6.66 7.18
CA HIS A 476 -10.65 6.19 8.02
C HIS A 476 -9.39 5.99 7.17
N ASP A 477 -9.53 5.28 6.05
CA ASP A 477 -8.45 5.02 5.10
C ASP A 477 -7.89 6.35 4.57
N PHE A 478 -8.74 7.27 4.12
CA PHE A 478 -8.32 8.62 3.72
C PHE A 478 -7.60 9.37 4.85
N GLY A 479 -8.12 9.26 6.08
CA GLY A 479 -7.50 9.86 7.27
C GLY A 479 -6.06 9.38 7.49
N CYS A 480 -5.81 8.10 7.26
CA CYS A 480 -4.48 7.51 7.37
C CYS A 480 -3.52 8.03 6.29
N THR A 481 -4.00 8.47 5.13
CA THR A 481 -3.15 9.03 4.05
C THR A 481 -3.00 10.56 4.08
N LEU A 482 -3.44 11.22 5.15
CA LEU A 482 -3.47 12.68 5.29
C LEU A 482 -2.46 13.24 6.31
N ASP A 483 -1.57 12.38 6.83
CA ASP A 483 -0.82 12.63 8.06
C ASP A 483 0.65 13.09 7.85
N ASP A 484 1.29 12.70 6.74
CA ASP A 484 2.62 13.17 6.31
C ASP A 484 2.60 13.81 4.91
N THR A 485 2.82 13.01 3.87
CA THR A 485 2.85 13.42 2.46
C THR A 485 1.55 13.08 1.76
N GLU A 486 0.99 14.04 1.00
CA GLU A 486 -0.20 13.80 0.17
C GLU A 486 0.05 12.66 -0.84
N LEU A 487 -0.97 11.83 -1.07
CA LEU A 487 -0.92 10.80 -2.09
C LEU A 487 -0.71 11.40 -3.50
N PRO A 488 0.10 10.77 -4.35
CA PRO A 488 0.31 11.11 -5.74
C PRO A 488 -0.97 11.42 -6.49
N HIS A 489 -0.90 12.43 -7.34
CA HIS A 489 -1.94 12.70 -8.33
C HIS A 489 -1.31 13.33 -9.56
N HIS A 490 -1.10 12.52 -10.60
CA HIS A 490 -0.47 12.96 -11.83
C HIS A 490 -1.08 12.22 -13.03
N LEU A 491 -2.05 12.88 -13.68
CA LEU A 491 -2.67 12.37 -14.90
C LEU A 491 -1.75 12.69 -16.10
N SER A 492 -0.95 11.70 -16.50
CA SER A 492 0.02 11.82 -17.58
C SER A 492 -0.64 11.97 -18.96
N SER A 493 -0.14 12.89 -19.77
CA SER A 493 -0.37 12.87 -21.22
C SER A 493 0.29 11.66 -21.89
N GLN A 494 -0.19 11.24 -23.07
CA GLN A 494 0.46 10.16 -23.83
C GLN A 494 1.96 10.40 -24.05
N SER A 495 2.38 11.64 -24.31
CA SER A 495 3.81 11.99 -24.46
C SER A 495 4.64 11.80 -23.18
N GLN A 496 4.03 11.94 -22.01
CA GLN A 496 4.66 11.64 -20.73
C GLN A 496 4.75 10.12 -20.51
N VAL A 497 3.68 9.38 -20.80
CA VAL A 497 3.65 7.91 -20.75
C VAL A 497 4.71 7.32 -21.69
N ASP A 498 4.79 7.79 -22.94
CA ASP A 498 5.78 7.37 -23.94
C ASP A 498 7.23 7.66 -23.46
N ALA A 499 7.45 8.78 -22.78
CA ALA A 499 8.75 9.16 -22.24
C ALA A 499 9.17 8.24 -21.06
N LEU A 500 8.23 7.88 -20.18
CA LEU A 500 8.48 6.92 -19.09
C LEU A 500 8.75 5.51 -19.64
N LEU A 501 7.90 5.02 -20.55
CA LEU A 501 8.09 3.72 -21.24
C LEU A 501 9.47 3.65 -21.93
N SER A 502 9.92 4.75 -22.53
CA SER A 502 11.25 4.86 -23.17
C SER A 502 12.41 4.73 -22.17
N GLU A 503 12.34 5.34 -20.99
CA GLU A 503 13.38 5.20 -19.96
C GLU A 503 13.31 3.82 -19.28
N VAL A 504 12.12 3.30 -18.97
CA VAL A 504 11.94 1.95 -18.42
C VAL A 504 12.46 0.90 -19.39
N LYS A 505 12.22 1.04 -20.70
CA LYS A 505 12.79 0.14 -21.71
C LYS A 505 14.31 0.12 -21.67
N VAL A 506 14.96 1.30 -21.67
CA VAL A 506 16.43 1.40 -21.58
C VAL A 506 16.98 0.83 -20.28
N MET A 507 16.24 0.96 -19.17
CA MET A 507 16.55 0.28 -17.91
C MET A 507 16.56 -1.23 -18.12
N LEU A 508 15.44 -1.80 -18.59
CA LEU A 508 15.25 -3.24 -18.71
C LEU A 508 16.19 -3.90 -19.74
N GLU A 509 16.51 -3.22 -20.84
CA GLU A 509 17.53 -3.64 -21.82
C GLU A 509 18.94 -3.73 -21.21
N SER A 510 19.20 -2.99 -20.13
CA SER A 510 20.49 -2.98 -19.42
C SER A 510 20.54 -3.98 -18.25
N LEU A 511 19.40 -4.54 -17.83
CA LEU A 511 19.32 -5.52 -16.74
C LEU A 511 19.39 -6.97 -17.25
N PRO A 512 19.80 -7.94 -16.42
CA PRO A 512 19.62 -9.35 -16.75
C PRO A 512 18.13 -9.68 -16.92
N ARG A 513 17.80 -10.74 -17.68
CA ARG A 513 16.41 -11.17 -17.88
C ARG A 513 15.75 -11.54 -16.53
N PRO A 514 14.56 -11.03 -16.18
CA PRO A 514 13.85 -11.44 -14.97
C PRO A 514 13.40 -12.91 -15.05
N ALA A 515 13.13 -13.52 -13.90
CA ALA A 515 12.62 -14.89 -13.85
C ALA A 515 11.09 -14.97 -13.98
N LEU A 516 10.40 -13.91 -13.55
CA LEU A 516 8.94 -13.74 -13.56
C LEU A 516 8.66 -12.24 -13.75
N ILE A 517 7.57 -11.92 -14.46
CA ILE A 517 6.97 -10.58 -14.43
C ILE A 517 5.59 -10.67 -13.76
N THR A 518 5.31 -9.76 -12.86
CA THR A 518 3.96 -9.45 -12.35
C THR A 518 3.58 -8.03 -12.75
N ILE A 519 2.28 -7.80 -12.98
CA ILE A 519 1.72 -6.49 -13.35
C ILE A 519 0.41 -6.30 -12.58
N ALA A 520 0.28 -5.23 -11.80
CA ALA A 520 -0.97 -4.83 -11.16
C ALA A 520 -1.69 -3.79 -12.02
N ARG A 521 -3.02 -3.88 -12.14
CA ARG A 521 -3.84 -2.95 -12.95
C ARG A 521 -4.32 -1.75 -12.18
N SER A 522 -4.61 -1.94 -10.88
CA SER A 522 -5.04 -0.90 -9.95
C SER A 522 -6.20 -0.05 -10.51
N SER A 523 -7.15 -0.72 -11.17
CA SER A 523 -8.29 -0.11 -11.87
C SER A 523 -9.53 -0.07 -10.97
N ASP A 524 -9.74 -1.11 -10.18
CA ASP A 524 -10.90 -1.23 -9.30
C ASP A 524 -10.79 -0.29 -8.07
N ASP A 525 -9.62 -0.21 -7.43
CA ASP A 525 -9.29 0.78 -6.38
C ASP A 525 -9.28 2.23 -6.92
N GLY A 526 -8.85 2.43 -8.16
CA GLY A 526 -8.83 3.72 -8.84
C GLY A 526 -7.57 4.55 -8.66
N TYR A 527 -6.45 3.92 -8.28
CA TYR A 527 -5.13 4.55 -8.33
C TYR A 527 -4.59 4.65 -9.77
N CYS A 528 -4.85 3.66 -10.63
CA CYS A 528 -4.66 3.80 -12.07
C CYS A 528 -5.91 4.46 -12.71
N PRO A 529 -5.75 5.48 -13.59
CA PRO A 529 -6.87 6.15 -14.25
C PRO A 529 -7.78 5.20 -15.05
N LYS A 530 -9.01 4.99 -14.56
CA LYS A 530 -10.00 3.99 -15.05
C LYS A 530 -10.36 4.03 -16.55
N GLY A 531 -9.96 5.08 -17.28
CA GLY A 531 -10.16 5.18 -18.74
C GLY A 531 -8.97 4.70 -19.59
N GLU A 532 -7.80 4.47 -18.98
CA GLU A 532 -6.52 4.30 -19.69
C GLU A 532 -5.77 3.01 -19.32
N VAL A 533 -6.20 2.30 -18.28
CA VAL A 533 -5.59 1.03 -17.80
C VAL A 533 -5.31 0.05 -18.93
N ASP A 534 -6.28 -0.22 -19.81
CA ASP A 534 -6.12 -1.16 -20.93
C ASP A 534 -5.11 -0.68 -22.00
N LEU A 535 -4.91 0.64 -22.12
CA LEU A 535 -3.89 1.22 -22.99
C LEU A 535 -2.51 1.04 -22.37
N TYR A 536 -2.37 1.30 -21.06
CA TYR A 536 -1.12 1.12 -20.33
C TYR A 536 -0.73 -0.36 -20.27
N GLU A 537 -1.65 -1.28 -19.99
CA GLU A 537 -1.41 -2.74 -20.04
C GLU A 537 -0.86 -3.15 -21.41
N ARG A 538 -1.52 -2.72 -22.50
CA ARG A 538 -1.11 -3.00 -23.88
C ARG A 538 0.30 -2.46 -24.18
N ASP A 539 0.58 -1.22 -23.80
CA ASP A 539 1.83 -0.55 -24.18
C ASP A 539 3.01 -1.03 -23.33
N VAL A 540 2.79 -1.37 -22.06
CA VAL A 540 3.75 -2.11 -21.21
C VAL A 540 4.02 -3.50 -21.76
N LEU A 541 2.99 -4.30 -22.09
CA LEU A 541 3.18 -5.63 -22.67
C LEU A 541 3.96 -5.61 -23.98
N LYS A 542 3.68 -4.62 -24.85
CA LYS A 542 4.43 -4.40 -26.09
C LYS A 542 5.90 -4.05 -25.81
N MET A 543 6.17 -3.15 -24.87
CA MET A 543 7.54 -2.80 -24.45
C MET A 543 8.29 -4.02 -23.90
N LEU A 544 7.62 -4.85 -23.10
CA LEU A 544 8.17 -6.09 -22.55
C LEU A 544 8.45 -7.14 -23.64
N GLU A 545 7.58 -7.31 -24.63
CA GLU A 545 7.81 -8.23 -25.75
C GLU A 545 8.94 -7.75 -26.67
N GLU A 546 9.05 -6.45 -26.93
CA GLU A 546 10.18 -5.86 -27.65
C GLU A 546 11.52 -6.06 -26.92
N THR A 547 11.51 -6.02 -25.58
CA THR A 547 12.71 -6.11 -24.72
C THR A 547 13.14 -7.55 -24.47
N PHE A 548 12.19 -8.45 -24.21
CA PHE A 548 12.45 -9.82 -23.76
C PHE A 548 12.06 -10.90 -24.79
N GLY A 549 11.47 -10.53 -25.92
CA GLY A 549 10.90 -11.48 -26.88
C GLY A 549 9.61 -12.14 -26.36
N PRO A 550 9.24 -13.33 -26.86
CA PRO A 550 7.93 -13.94 -26.60
C PRO A 550 7.56 -14.04 -25.12
N LEU A 551 6.29 -13.72 -24.84
CA LEU A 551 5.69 -13.70 -23.50
C LEU A 551 4.61 -14.78 -23.37
N THR A 552 4.54 -15.45 -22.22
CA THR A 552 3.39 -16.26 -21.80
C THR A 552 2.60 -15.45 -20.79
N ILE A 553 1.51 -14.83 -21.25
CA ILE A 553 0.67 -13.94 -20.44
C ILE A 553 -0.44 -14.76 -19.77
N THR A 554 -0.65 -14.55 -18.47
CA THR A 554 -1.80 -15.07 -17.71
C THR A 554 -2.49 -13.91 -16.99
N LYS A 555 -3.74 -13.64 -17.35
CA LYS A 555 -4.59 -12.66 -16.69
C LYS A 555 -5.43 -13.33 -15.61
N HIS A 556 -5.34 -12.84 -14.38
CA HIS A 556 -6.06 -13.43 -13.24
C HIS A 556 -7.44 -12.78 -13.02
N TYR A 557 -7.61 -11.54 -13.51
CA TYR A 557 -8.83 -10.73 -13.37
C TYR A 557 -9.96 -11.05 -14.39
N GLU A 558 -9.73 -11.92 -15.37
CA GLU A 558 -10.72 -12.29 -16.40
C GLU A 558 -11.59 -13.53 -16.03
N ASN A 559 -11.57 -14.00 -14.77
CA ASN A 559 -12.13 -15.31 -14.35
C ASN A 559 -13.27 -15.22 -13.31
#